data_AF-A0A662U8R7-F1
#
_entry.id   AF-A0A662U8R7-F1
#
_cell.length_a   1.000
_cell.length_b   1.000
_cell.length_c   1.000
_cell.angle_alpha   90.00
_cell.angle_beta   90.00
_cell.angle_gamma   90.00
#
_symmetry.space_group_name_H-M   'P 1'
#
loop_
_entity.id
_entity.type
_entity.pdbx_description
1 polymer ?
#
loop_
_entity_poly.entity_id
_entity_poly.type
_entity_poly.pdbx_seq_one_letter_code
_entity_poly.pdbx_strand_id
1 'polypeptide(L)'
;MAGRRRVYTGSSSPRYQIKMFDYLSKGGRIPAYLVHPAIVAMDNERSTRFGNYKGFKDRFLEPAMNAVGLPSGLRGLCIAFAYRILKEIGSLESADIATRERAIERVRAEQPIRDERLWDALKVAFGVARVVKEEAETEEQRTQPARQS
;
A
#
# COMPACT_ATOMS: atom_id res chain seq x y z
N MET A 1 21.70 -23.96 -6.93
CA MET A 1 20.90 -24.09 -5.70
C MET A 1 19.79 -23.05 -5.71
N ALA A 2 18.54 -23.49 -5.86
CA ALA A 2 17.38 -22.59 -5.86
C ALA A 2 17.16 -22.06 -4.44
N GLY A 3 17.86 -20.98 -4.10
CA GLY A 3 17.53 -20.11 -2.97
C GLY A 3 16.19 -19.45 -3.24
N ARG A 4 15.10 -20.21 -3.09
CA ARG A 4 13.77 -19.63 -2.88
C ARG A 4 13.96 -18.65 -1.72
N ARG A 5 13.96 -17.35 -2.02
CA ARG A 5 13.56 -16.33 -1.06
C ARG A 5 12.23 -16.86 -0.50
N ARG A 6 12.29 -17.49 0.68
CA ARG A 6 11.09 -17.78 1.46
C ARG A 6 10.57 -16.40 1.76
N VAL A 7 9.66 -15.91 0.92
CA VAL A 7 8.78 -14.84 1.30
C VAL A 7 8.22 -15.31 2.62
N TYR A 8 8.47 -14.58 3.70
CA TYR A 8 7.79 -14.80 4.97
C TYR A 8 6.31 -14.41 4.80
N THR A 9 5.64 -14.90 3.77
CA THR A 9 4.20 -15.13 3.73
C THR A 9 3.90 -16.34 4.61
N GLY A 10 4.31 -16.27 5.89
CA GLY A 10 3.67 -17.11 6.89
C GLY A 10 2.22 -16.68 6.85
N SER A 11 1.32 -17.58 6.46
CA SER A 11 -0.11 -17.30 6.50
C SER A 11 -0.42 -16.76 7.89
N SER A 12 -0.88 -15.50 7.96
CA SER A 12 -1.27 -14.91 9.24
C SER A 12 -2.58 -15.50 9.76
N SER A 13 -3.30 -16.20 8.87
CA SER A 13 -4.57 -16.88 9.10
C SER A 13 -4.47 -17.95 10.20
N PRO A 14 -3.63 -19.00 10.13
CA PRO A 14 -3.52 -19.98 11.22
C PRO A 14 -3.19 -19.37 12.58
N ARG A 15 -2.30 -18.36 12.62
CA ARG A 15 -1.94 -17.66 13.86
C ARG A 15 -3.09 -16.85 14.44
N TYR A 16 -3.86 -16.21 13.56
CA TYR A 16 -5.05 -15.45 13.95
C TYR A 16 -6.15 -16.39 14.48
N GLN A 17 -6.40 -17.51 13.80
CA GLN A 17 -7.42 -18.47 14.21
C GLN A 17 -7.13 -19.09 15.58
N ILE A 18 -5.88 -19.49 15.84
CA ILE A 18 -5.45 -19.99 17.15
C ILE A 18 -5.68 -18.93 18.24
N LYS A 19 -5.27 -17.68 17.99
CA LYS A 19 -5.46 -16.57 18.94
C LYS A 19 -6.94 -16.31 19.23
N MET A 20 -7.81 -16.37 18.22
CA MET A 20 -9.24 -16.15 18.40
C MET A 20 -9.91 -17.31 19.14
N PHE A 21 -9.45 -18.54 18.92
CA PHE A 21 -9.90 -19.69 19.70
C PHE A 21 -9.54 -19.53 21.18
N ASP A 22 -8.28 -19.19 21.49
CA ASP A 22 -7.86 -18.93 22.88
C ASP A 22 -8.64 -17.78 23.51
N TYR A 23 -8.98 -16.74 22.73
CA TYR A 23 -9.74 -15.60 23.23
C TYR A 23 -11.20 -15.97 23.55
N LEU A 24 -11.88 -16.66 22.63
CA LEU A 24 -13.30 -17.02 22.78
C LEU A 24 -13.53 -18.16 23.76
N SER A 25 -12.50 -18.95 24.07
CA SER A 25 -12.54 -20.01 25.08
C SER A 25 -12.16 -19.54 26.50
N LYS A 26 -11.77 -18.27 26.68
CA LYS A 26 -11.58 -17.68 28.02
C LYS A 26 -12.94 -17.52 28.72
N GLY A 27 -13.11 -18.20 29.84
CA GLY A 27 -14.33 -18.12 30.67
C GLY A 27 -15.23 -19.36 30.65
N GLY A 28 -14.87 -20.38 29.87
CA GLY A 28 -15.56 -21.67 29.78
C GLY A 28 -15.07 -22.37 28.53
N ARG A 29 -14.70 -23.65 28.62
CA ARG A 29 -14.17 -24.41 27.48
C ARG A 29 -15.27 -24.66 26.44
N ILE A 30 -15.56 -23.66 25.61
CA ILE A 30 -16.43 -23.83 24.45
C ILE A 30 -15.70 -24.75 23.48
N PRO A 31 -16.28 -25.90 23.09
CA PRO A 31 -15.66 -26.82 22.16
C PRO A 31 -15.28 -26.16 20.82
N ALA A 32 -14.12 -26.52 20.28
CA ALA A 32 -13.58 -25.91 19.07
C ALA A 32 -14.52 -25.97 17.87
N TYR A 33 -15.29 -27.05 17.70
CA TYR A 33 -16.21 -27.18 16.58
C TYR A 33 -17.35 -26.15 16.58
N LEU A 34 -17.72 -25.59 17.74
CA LEU A 34 -18.73 -24.52 17.82
C LEU A 34 -18.13 -23.15 17.50
N VAL A 35 -16.88 -22.92 17.87
CA VAL A 35 -16.22 -21.60 17.75
C VAL A 35 -15.51 -21.45 16.40
N HIS A 36 -15.04 -22.55 15.82
CA HIS A 36 -14.23 -22.55 14.62
C HIS A 36 -14.92 -21.90 13.40
N PRO A 37 -16.22 -22.15 13.12
CA PRO A 37 -16.91 -21.47 12.02
C PRO A 37 -16.92 -19.93 12.17
N ALA A 38 -17.14 -19.44 13.40
CA ALA A 38 -17.11 -18.01 13.69
C ALA A 38 -15.69 -17.43 13.49
N ILE A 39 -14.67 -18.15 13.94
CA ILE A 39 -13.26 -17.76 13.76
C ILE A 39 -12.88 -17.72 12.28
N VAL A 40 -13.33 -18.69 11.48
CA VAL A 40 -13.10 -18.72 10.03
C VAL A 40 -13.79 -17.52 9.37
N ALA A 41 -15.03 -17.20 9.75
CA ALA A 41 -15.71 -16.01 9.26
C ALA A 41 -14.95 -14.71 9.59
N MET A 42 -14.47 -14.56 10.84
CA MET A 42 -13.65 -13.42 11.26
C MET A 42 -12.34 -13.32 10.48
N ASP A 43 -11.66 -14.44 10.24
CA ASP A 43 -10.40 -14.46 9.48
C ASP A 43 -10.64 -14.12 8.00
N ASN A 44 -11.73 -14.59 7.41
CA ASN A 44 -12.12 -14.25 6.05
C ASN A 44 -12.39 -12.75 5.90
N GLU A 45 -13.18 -12.16 6.81
CA GLU A 45 -13.45 -10.72 6.80
C GLU A 45 -12.15 -9.91 6.96
N ARG A 46 -11.29 -10.31 7.90
CA ARG A 46 -9.97 -9.71 8.10
C ARG A 46 -9.10 -9.81 6.85
N SER A 47 -9.05 -10.99 6.23
CA SER A 47 -8.24 -11.28 5.05
C SER A 47 -8.68 -10.42 3.87
N THR A 48 -10.00 -10.31 3.63
CA THR A 48 -10.57 -9.45 2.59
C THR A 48 -10.21 -7.99 2.82
N ARG A 49 -10.42 -7.46 4.03
CA ARG A 49 -10.08 -6.07 4.35
C ARG A 49 -8.59 -5.80 4.20
N PHE A 50 -7.74 -6.68 4.73
CA PHE A 50 -6.28 -6.57 4.60
C PHE A 50 -5.83 -6.64 3.14
N GLY A 51 -6.46 -7.52 2.35
CA GLY A 51 -6.23 -7.69 0.92
C GLY A 51 -6.46 -6.39 0.14
N ASN A 52 -7.48 -5.61 0.49
CA ASN A 52 -7.76 -4.32 -0.16
C ASN A 52 -6.62 -3.31 0.06
N TYR A 53 -6.16 -3.15 1.31
CA TYR A 53 -5.05 -2.24 1.62
C TYR A 53 -3.71 -2.71 1.06
N LYS A 54 -3.45 -4.02 1.10
CA LYS A 54 -2.24 -4.61 0.53
C LYS A 54 -2.24 -4.50 -1.00
N GLY A 55 -3.37 -4.83 -1.62
CA GLY A 55 -3.55 -4.72 -3.07
C GLY A 55 -3.35 -3.30 -3.55
N PHE A 56 -3.88 -2.30 -2.83
CA PHE A 56 -3.62 -0.90 -3.12
C PHE A 56 -2.15 -0.53 -3.00
N LYS A 57 -1.51 -0.93 -1.89
CA LYS A 57 -0.09 -0.66 -1.64
C LYS A 57 0.79 -1.22 -2.75
N ASP A 58 0.61 -2.49 -3.09
CA ASP A 58 1.50 -3.20 -4.01
C ASP A 58 1.25 -2.76 -5.48
N ARG A 59 0.00 -2.42 -5.85
CA ARG A 59 -0.35 -2.03 -7.24
C ARG A 59 -0.17 -0.56 -7.55
N PHE A 60 -0.44 0.34 -6.60
CA PHE A 60 -0.49 1.78 -6.87
C PHE A 60 0.57 2.55 -6.08
N LEU A 61 0.66 2.30 -4.76
CA LEU A 61 1.50 3.11 -3.89
C LEU A 61 2.99 2.81 -4.04
N GLU A 62 3.41 1.54 -4.10
CA GLU A 62 4.82 1.17 -4.28
C GLU A 62 5.38 1.69 -5.61
N PRO A 63 4.69 1.52 -6.76
CA PRO A 63 5.12 2.13 -8.01
C PRO A 63 5.22 3.65 -7.93
N ALA A 64 4.26 4.33 -7.29
CA ALA A 64 4.28 5.78 -7.14
C ALA A 64 5.46 6.27 -6.27
N MET A 65 5.70 5.62 -5.13
CA MET A 65 6.85 5.93 -4.26
C MET A 65 8.19 5.71 -4.98
N ASN A 66 8.28 4.67 -5.82
CA ASN A 66 9.48 4.41 -6.61
C ASN A 66 9.66 5.45 -7.72
N ALA A 67 8.58 5.84 -8.41
CA ALA A 67 8.62 6.81 -9.50
C ALA A 67 9.07 8.21 -9.03
N VAL A 68 8.65 8.62 -7.84
CA VAL A 68 9.04 9.91 -7.23
C VAL A 68 10.41 9.82 -6.51
N GLY A 69 11.00 8.62 -6.41
CA GLY A 69 12.28 8.43 -5.73
C GLY A 69 12.21 8.64 -4.21
N LEU A 70 11.11 8.24 -3.58
CA LEU A 70 10.89 8.48 -2.15
C LEU A 70 11.90 7.69 -1.28
N PRO A 71 12.64 8.36 -0.38
CA PRO A 71 13.59 7.71 0.53
C PRO A 71 12.92 6.63 1.40
N SER A 72 13.64 5.55 1.68
CA SER A 72 13.12 4.41 2.45
C SER A 72 12.57 4.80 3.83
N GLY A 73 13.19 5.77 4.50
CA GLY A 73 12.75 6.28 5.81
C GLY A 73 11.35 6.92 5.78
N LEU A 74 10.92 7.48 4.65
CA LEU A 74 9.62 8.14 4.50
C LEU A 74 8.53 7.23 3.92
N ARG A 75 8.90 6.06 3.40
CA ARG A 75 7.93 5.11 2.82
C ARG A 75 6.91 4.63 3.83
N GLY A 76 7.32 4.39 5.08
CA GLY A 76 6.41 4.00 6.15
C GLY A 76 5.33 5.05 6.42
N LEU A 77 5.72 6.33 6.44
CA LEU A 77 4.80 7.45 6.62
C LEU A 77 3.86 7.60 5.41
N CYS A 78 4.40 7.50 4.20
CA CYS A 78 3.59 7.53 2.98
C CYS A 78 2.52 6.42 2.97
N ILE A 79 2.88 5.19 3.36
CA ILE A 79 1.93 4.07 3.52
C ILE A 79 0.85 4.40 4.56
N ALA A 80 1.24 4.93 5.72
CA ALA A 80 0.30 5.28 6.78
C ALA A 80 -0.71 6.34 6.32
N PHE A 81 -0.25 7.41 5.67
CA PHE A 81 -1.13 8.46 5.15
C PHE A 81 -2.01 7.95 4.01
N ALA A 82 -1.48 7.12 3.12
CA ALA A 82 -2.27 6.54 2.05
C ALA A 82 -3.43 5.67 2.58
N TYR A 83 -3.19 4.88 3.64
CA TYR A 83 -4.26 4.09 4.27
C TYR A 83 -5.28 4.95 4.98
N ARG A 84 -4.85 6.05 5.60
CA ARG A 84 -5.76 7.03 6.21
C ARG A 84 -6.66 7.66 5.15
N ILE A 85 -6.08 8.14 4.06
CA ILE A 85 -6.80 8.75 2.93
C ILE A 85 -7.77 7.74 2.31
N LEU A 86 -7.32 6.50 2.08
CA LEU A 86 -8.17 5.43 1.54
C LEU A 86 -9.35 5.12 2.46
N LYS A 87 -9.15 5.15 3.78
CA LYS A 87 -10.23 4.98 4.77
C LYS A 87 -11.24 6.13 4.73
N GLU A 88 -10.77 7.36 4.53
CA GLU A 88 -11.63 8.55 4.45
C GLU A 88 -12.49 8.57 3.18
N ILE A 89 -11.90 8.12 2.06
CA ILE A 89 -12.57 8.06 0.76
C ILE A 89 -13.45 6.80 0.63
N GLY A 90 -13.13 5.73 1.37
CA GLY A 90 -13.84 4.45 1.36
C GLY A 90 -13.45 3.54 0.19
N SER A 91 -13.60 4.03 -1.05
CA SER A 91 -13.18 3.31 -2.26
C SER A 91 -12.68 4.26 -3.33
N LEU A 92 -11.63 3.86 -4.03
CA LEU A 92 -11.08 4.60 -5.17
C LEU A 92 -12.07 4.64 -6.33
N GLU A 93 -12.79 3.55 -6.58
CA GLU A 93 -13.68 3.42 -7.74
C GLU A 93 -14.88 4.37 -7.67
N SER A 94 -15.37 4.64 -6.45
CA SER A 94 -16.54 5.51 -6.23
C SER A 94 -16.19 6.99 -6.05
N ALA A 95 -14.90 7.32 -5.97
CA ALA A 95 -14.47 8.66 -5.60
C ALA A 95 -13.95 9.46 -6.78
N ASP A 96 -14.57 10.61 -7.02
CA ASP A 96 -14.10 11.61 -7.96
C ASP A 96 -12.71 12.14 -7.61
N ILE A 97 -11.98 12.60 -8.63
CA ILE A 97 -10.63 13.16 -8.50
C ILE A 97 -10.60 14.31 -7.49
N ALA A 98 -11.60 15.19 -7.52
CA ALA A 98 -11.72 16.31 -6.59
C ALA A 98 -11.86 15.86 -5.12
N THR A 99 -12.57 14.76 -4.88
CA THR A 99 -12.73 14.19 -3.52
C THR A 99 -11.41 13.62 -3.02
N ARG A 100 -10.65 12.96 -3.90
CA ARG A 100 -9.31 12.43 -3.58
C ARG A 100 -8.34 13.55 -3.23
N GLU A 101 -8.32 14.61 -4.03
CA GLU A 101 -7.46 15.77 -3.80
C GLU A 101 -7.79 16.48 -2.49
N ARG A 102 -9.08 16.70 -2.19
CA ARG A 102 -9.52 17.28 -0.92
C ARG A 102 -9.08 16.45 0.28
N ALA A 103 -9.17 15.12 0.20
CA ALA A 103 -8.72 14.24 1.27
C ALA A 103 -7.19 14.32 1.46
N ILE A 104 -6.42 14.36 0.37
CA ILE A 104 -4.96 14.54 0.44
C ILE A 104 -4.61 15.87 1.11
N GLU A 105 -5.22 16.97 0.68
CA GLU A 105 -4.92 18.30 1.24
C GLU A 105 -5.37 18.43 2.71
N ARG A 106 -6.47 17.78 3.11
CA ARG A 106 -6.87 17.69 4.53
C ARG A 106 -5.82 16.96 5.37
N VAL A 107 -5.37 15.78 4.91
CA VAL A 107 -4.33 15.02 5.61
C VAL A 107 -3.00 15.79 5.61
N ARG A 108 -2.69 16.55 4.56
CA ARG A 108 -1.52 17.43 4.49
C ARG A 108 -1.57 18.55 5.52
N ALA A 109 -2.70 19.24 5.63
CA ALA A 109 -2.87 20.35 6.56
C ALA A 109 -2.70 19.95 8.04
N GLU A 110 -3.03 18.71 8.38
CA GLU A 110 -2.91 18.21 9.75
C GLU A 110 -1.51 17.74 10.13
N GLN A 111 -0.62 17.49 9.16
CA GLN A 111 0.67 16.89 9.42
C GLN A 111 1.80 17.92 9.28
N PRO A 112 2.77 17.99 10.21
CA PRO A 112 3.86 18.96 10.15
C PRO A 112 4.96 18.59 9.13
N ILE A 113 4.66 17.73 8.15
CA ILE A 113 5.64 17.18 7.19
C ILE A 113 5.67 18.03 5.93
N ARG A 114 6.83 18.64 5.67
CA ARG A 114 7.05 19.55 4.55
C ARG A 114 7.65 18.89 3.30
N ASP A 115 7.97 17.59 3.35
CA ASP A 115 8.57 16.91 2.20
C ASP A 115 7.55 16.74 1.08
N GLU A 116 7.74 17.46 -0.03
CA GLU A 116 6.82 17.46 -1.17
C GLU A 116 6.81 16.12 -1.91
N ARG A 117 7.93 15.39 -1.92
CA ARG A 117 8.03 14.08 -2.61
C ARG A 117 7.07 13.06 -2.04
N LEU A 118 6.79 13.14 -0.73
CA LEU A 118 5.80 12.30 -0.07
C LEU A 118 4.40 12.61 -0.58
N TRP A 119 4.05 13.90 -0.69
CA TRP A 119 2.73 14.34 -1.14
C TRP A 119 2.53 14.09 -2.63
N ASP A 120 3.58 14.23 -3.44
CA ASP A 120 3.58 13.90 -4.87
C ASP A 120 3.36 12.40 -5.08
N ALA A 121 4.05 11.55 -4.31
CA ALA A 121 3.84 10.10 -4.36
C ALA A 121 2.39 9.73 -4.03
N LEU A 122 1.75 10.42 -3.07
CA LEU A 122 0.33 10.23 -2.77
C LEU A 122 -0.56 10.72 -3.91
N LYS A 123 -0.33 11.92 -4.46
CA LYS A 123 -1.10 12.45 -5.60
C LYS A 123 -1.01 11.52 -6.82
N VAL A 124 0.15 10.93 -7.07
CA VAL A 124 0.35 9.93 -8.13
C VAL A 124 -0.40 8.63 -7.82
N ALA A 125 -0.27 8.09 -6.60
CA ALA A 125 -0.92 6.84 -6.21
C ALA A 125 -2.46 6.92 -6.27
N PHE A 126 -3.03 8.09 -5.97
CA PHE A 126 -4.47 8.34 -6.05
C PHE A 126 -4.95 8.81 -7.44
N GLY A 127 -4.03 8.93 -8.41
CA GLY A 127 -4.34 9.32 -9.79
C GLY A 127 -4.72 10.79 -9.97
N VAL A 128 -4.37 11.64 -9.00
CA VAL A 128 -4.56 13.11 -9.06
C VAL A 128 -3.47 13.76 -9.92
N ALA A 129 -2.23 13.27 -9.81
CA ALA A 129 -1.10 13.74 -10.61
C ALA A 129 -0.57 12.62 -11.52
N ARG A 130 -0.09 12.98 -12.71
CA ARG A 130 0.67 12.07 -13.58
C ARG A 130 2.16 12.34 -13.37
N VAL A 131 2.95 11.30 -13.18
CA VAL A 131 4.41 11.43 -13.22
C VAL A 131 4.79 11.75 -14.66
N VAL A 132 5.24 12.97 -14.93
CA VAL A 132 5.99 13.28 -16.14
C VAL A 132 7.33 12.58 -15.96
N LYS A 133 7.49 11.41 -16.59
CA LYS A 133 8.84 10.87 -16.78
C LYS A 133 9.50 11.83 -17.76
N GLU A 134 10.39 12.70 -17.27
CA GLU A 134 11.35 13.35 -18.16
C GLU A 134 12.13 12.21 -18.83
N GLU A 135 11.92 12.06 -20.13
CA GLU A 135 12.67 11.17 -21.00
C GLU A 135 14.15 11.60 -20.98
N ALA A 136 14.93 11.01 -20.08
CA ALA A 136 16.39 11.01 -20.17
C ALA A 136 16.86 10.05 -21.29
N GLU A 137 16.27 10.15 -22.49
CA GLU A 137 16.70 9.44 -23.70
C GLU A 137 17.29 10.39 -24.76
N THR A 138 17.61 11.65 -24.40
CA THR A 138 17.96 12.69 -25.38
C THR A 138 19.42 13.13 -25.44
N GLU A 139 20.39 12.42 -24.84
CA GLU A 139 21.82 12.85 -24.94
C GLU A 139 22.85 11.81 -25.42
N GLU A 140 22.60 10.49 -25.39
CA GLU A 140 23.64 9.52 -25.84
C GLU A 140 23.68 9.28 -27.37
N GLN A 141 22.74 9.80 -28.16
CA GLN A 141 22.77 9.65 -29.62
C GLN A 141 23.38 10.84 -30.39
N ARG A 142 23.83 11.91 -29.72
CA ARG A 142 24.45 13.08 -30.39
C ARG A 142 25.98 13.08 -30.44
N THR A 143 26.66 12.12 -29.81
CA THR A 143 28.13 12.05 -29.71
C THR A 143 28.72 10.78 -30.31
N GLN A 144 28.22 10.35 -31.46
CA GLN A 144 29.07 9.59 -32.39
C GLN A 144 29.44 10.49 -33.57
N PRO A 145 30.62 11.13 -33.57
CA PRO A 145 31.12 11.76 -34.76
C PRO A 145 31.40 10.68 -35.81
N ALA A 146 30.90 10.93 -37.02
CA ALA A 146 31.18 10.18 -38.22
C ALA A 146 32.67 9.85 -38.32
N ARG A 147 33.04 8.57 -38.21
CA ARG A 147 34.34 8.09 -38.68
C ARG A 147 34.27 7.96 -40.19
N GLN A 148 34.72 9.01 -40.88
CA GLN A 148 35.24 8.92 -42.23
C GLN A 148 36.61 8.24 -42.18
N SER A 149 36.74 7.08 -42.81
CA SER A 149 37.92 6.59 -43.53
C SER A 149 37.61 5.24 -44.15
#